data_AF-A0A7S1EU24-F1
#
_entry.id   AF-A0A7S1EU24-F1
#
_cell.length_a   1.000
_cell.length_b   1.000
_cell.length_c   1.000
_cell.angle_alpha   90.00
_cell.angle_beta   90.00
_cell.angle_gamma   90.00
#
_symmetry.space_group_name_H-M   'P 1'
#
loop_
_entity.id
_entity.type
_entity.pdbx_description
1 polymer ?
#
loop_
_entity_poly.entity_id
_entity_poly.type
_entity_poly.pdbx_seq_one_letter_code
_entity_poly.pdbx_strand_id
1 'polypeptide(L)'
;IYGRVSIFELFLTSFQPLQHHLWIVTERNQMAVIWWNTQLQQCETIATGDLQDRIGRPTDQSSRGIIDPNGSCYVLHLYDRLLKIVPADFVHESFNIRIDSCIRDVQFVHSASKQANPVLAVLAAEENEMFQIRLVELSLSEKDSSDGIRVGCPAFDDSVLLLITLPAPMEAMVVIGEYQITCIQRTAGTKGTAGWTNPHVIDIAVDPPGIFGAYGLVDSDGSRILLGDHRGRLYVLVLERK
;
A
#
# COMPACT_ATOMS: atom_id res chain seq x y z
N ILE A 1 -13.59 -15.80 -14.26
CA ILE A 1 -13.73 -15.29 -12.87
C ILE A 1 -15.19 -15.41 -12.48
N TYR A 2 -15.52 -16.09 -11.38
CA TYR A 2 -16.90 -16.32 -10.94
C TYR A 2 -17.23 -15.52 -9.68
N GLY A 3 -17.13 -14.20 -9.76
CA GLY A 3 -17.38 -13.29 -8.65
C GLY A 3 -17.09 -11.84 -9.05
N ARG A 4 -17.56 -10.89 -8.23
CA ARG A 4 -17.20 -9.48 -8.39
C ARG A 4 -15.75 -9.28 -7.97
N VAL A 5 -14.96 -8.67 -8.84
CA VAL A 5 -13.55 -8.36 -8.58
C VAL A 5 -13.47 -7.18 -7.62
N SER A 6 -12.69 -7.34 -6.55
CA SER A 6 -12.41 -6.33 -5.53
C SER A 6 -10.99 -5.78 -5.70
N ILE A 7 -10.00 -6.65 -5.92
CA ILE A 7 -8.60 -6.27 -6.17
C ILE A 7 -8.17 -6.82 -7.53
N PHE A 8 -7.45 -6.01 -8.29
CA PHE A 8 -6.98 -6.34 -9.64
C PHE A 8 -5.61 -5.68 -9.90
N GLU A 9 -4.53 -6.40 -9.65
CA GLU A 9 -3.18 -5.83 -9.65
C GLU A 9 -2.21 -6.64 -10.51
N LEU A 10 -1.39 -5.93 -11.30
CA LEU A 10 -0.32 -6.51 -12.11
C LEU A 10 0.98 -6.51 -11.33
N PHE A 11 1.76 -7.58 -11.45
CA PHE A 11 3.05 -7.70 -10.76
C PHE A 11 4.02 -8.60 -11.53
N LEU A 12 5.28 -8.61 -11.10
CA LEU A 12 6.31 -9.54 -11.56
C LEU A 12 6.69 -10.47 -10.42
N THR A 13 6.89 -11.74 -10.72
CA THR A 13 7.41 -12.70 -9.76
C THR A 13 8.91 -12.91 -9.93
N SER A 14 9.57 -13.36 -8.86
CA SER A 14 10.97 -13.79 -8.92
C SER A 14 11.20 -14.99 -9.84
N PHE A 15 10.22 -15.90 -9.95
CA PHE A 15 10.33 -17.11 -10.77
C PHE A 15 10.02 -16.87 -12.26
N GLN A 16 9.30 -15.80 -12.62
CA GLN A 16 9.00 -15.42 -14.00
C GLN A 16 9.13 -13.89 -14.19
N PRO A 17 10.36 -13.35 -14.20
CA PRO A 17 10.60 -11.90 -14.17
C PRO A 17 10.34 -11.20 -15.52
N LEU A 18 10.09 -11.95 -16.59
CA LEU A 18 9.91 -11.41 -17.95
C LEU A 18 8.44 -11.20 -18.35
N GLN A 19 7.51 -11.63 -17.52
CA GLN A 19 6.09 -11.56 -17.82
C GLN A 19 5.30 -11.20 -16.58
N HIS A 20 4.38 -10.25 -16.74
CA HIS A 20 3.48 -9.87 -15.67
C HIS A 20 2.46 -10.96 -15.38
N HIS A 21 2.22 -11.16 -14.10
CA HIS A 21 1.11 -11.92 -13.55
C HIS A 21 0.02 -10.95 -13.11
N LEU A 22 -1.20 -11.45 -13.08
CA LEU A 22 -2.36 -10.70 -12.66
C LEU A 22 -2.94 -11.35 -11.40
N TRP A 23 -2.94 -10.59 -10.32
CA TRP A 23 -3.53 -10.98 -9.05
C TRP A 23 -4.96 -10.46 -8.97
N ILE A 24 -5.89 -11.37 -8.71
CA ILE A 24 -7.32 -11.09 -8.65
C ILE A 24 -7.83 -11.57 -7.29
N VAL A 25 -8.54 -10.69 -6.59
CA VAL A 25 -9.29 -11.06 -5.39
C VAL A 25 -10.74 -10.64 -5.58
N THR A 26 -11.66 -11.56 -5.29
CA THR A 26 -13.10 -11.28 -5.38
C THR A 26 -13.65 -10.72 -4.08
N GLU A 27 -14.84 -10.13 -4.09
CA GLU A 27 -15.56 -9.69 -2.87
C GLU A 27 -15.89 -10.85 -1.91
N ARG A 28 -15.81 -12.11 -2.38
CA ARG A 28 -15.90 -13.30 -1.53
C ARG A 28 -14.52 -13.76 -1.02
N ASN A 29 -13.51 -12.90 -1.11
CA ASN A 29 -12.12 -13.16 -0.73
C ASN A 29 -11.51 -14.42 -1.38
N GLN A 30 -12.04 -14.85 -2.52
CA GLN A 30 -11.39 -15.87 -3.34
C GLN A 30 -10.30 -15.21 -4.16
N MET A 31 -9.07 -15.70 -4.07
CA MET A 31 -7.93 -15.22 -4.83
C MET A 31 -7.61 -16.13 -6.01
N ALA A 32 -7.13 -15.52 -7.08
CA ALA A 32 -6.51 -16.21 -8.21
C ALA A 32 -5.31 -15.40 -8.71
N VAL A 33 -4.27 -16.10 -9.15
CA VAL A 33 -3.14 -15.53 -9.86
C VAL A 33 -3.13 -16.14 -11.24
N ILE A 34 -3.21 -15.30 -12.25
CA ILE A 34 -3.28 -15.74 -13.65
C ILE A 34 -2.17 -15.12 -14.48
N TRP A 35 -1.84 -15.77 -15.59
CA TRP A 35 -0.92 -15.27 -16.60
C TRP A 35 -1.40 -15.61 -17.99
N TRP A 36 -0.85 -14.92 -18.99
CA TRP A 36 -1.20 -15.13 -20.39
C TRP A 36 -0.26 -16.13 -21.05
N ASN A 37 -0.74 -17.33 -21.38
CA ASN A 37 0.03 -18.29 -22.16
C ASN A 37 -0.05 -17.94 -23.66
N THR A 38 1.05 -17.45 -24.23
CA THR A 38 1.12 -17.05 -25.64
C THR A 38 1.05 -18.22 -26.61
N GLN A 39 1.48 -19.42 -26.22
CA GLN A 39 1.42 -20.61 -27.10
C GLN A 39 -0.02 -21.12 -27.23
N LEU A 40 -0.76 -21.13 -26.12
CA LEU A 40 -2.14 -21.61 -26.07
C LEU A 40 -3.18 -20.50 -26.28
N GLN A 41 -2.75 -19.23 -26.34
CA GLN A 41 -3.61 -18.05 -26.49
C GLN A 41 -4.74 -17.99 -25.45
N GLN A 42 -4.41 -18.32 -24.20
CA GLN A 42 -5.37 -18.40 -23.10
C GLN A 42 -4.77 -17.92 -21.78
N CYS A 43 -5.64 -17.48 -20.88
CA CYS A 43 -5.26 -17.23 -19.49
C CYS A 43 -5.15 -18.57 -18.74
N GLU A 44 -4.05 -18.75 -18.04
CA GLU A 44 -3.83 -19.90 -17.16
C GLU A 44 -3.76 -19.45 -15.71
N THR A 45 -4.30 -20.28 -14.82
CA THR A 45 -4.28 -20.03 -13.38
C THR A 45 -3.07 -20.71 -12.77
N ILE A 46 -2.23 -19.93 -12.10
CA ILE A 46 -1.02 -20.40 -11.41
C ILE A 46 -1.34 -20.76 -9.96
N ALA A 47 -2.14 -19.94 -9.30
CA ALA A 47 -2.52 -20.14 -7.90
C ALA A 47 -3.98 -19.76 -7.68
N THR A 48 -4.62 -20.46 -6.73
CA THR A 48 -5.96 -20.14 -6.23
C THR A 48 -5.96 -20.31 -4.72
N GLY A 49 -6.78 -19.53 -4.01
CA GLY A 49 -6.89 -19.65 -2.56
C GLY A 49 -8.14 -18.99 -2.01
N ASP A 50 -8.50 -19.38 -0.79
CA ASP A 50 -9.53 -18.71 0.00
C ASP A 50 -8.87 -17.84 1.07
N LEU A 51 -9.09 -16.54 1.00
CA LEU A 51 -8.55 -15.55 1.93
C LEU A 51 -9.58 -15.15 3.01
N GLN A 52 -10.72 -15.83 3.12
CA GLN A 52 -11.67 -15.59 4.20
C GLN A 52 -11.10 -16.02 5.56
N ASP A 53 -11.26 -15.16 6.56
CA ASP A 53 -11.08 -15.55 7.95
C ASP A 53 -12.41 -15.97 8.55
N ARG A 54 -12.36 -17.01 9.40
CA ARG A 54 -13.55 -17.50 10.13
C ARG A 54 -14.08 -16.48 11.12
N ILE A 55 -13.21 -15.62 11.64
CA ILE A 55 -13.48 -14.62 12.67
C ILE A 55 -12.85 -13.30 12.23
N GLY A 56 -13.64 -12.23 12.19
CA GLY A 56 -13.17 -10.89 11.85
C GLY A 56 -14.33 -10.01 11.43
N ARG A 57 -14.34 -8.74 11.89
CA ARG A 57 -15.28 -7.74 11.39
C ARG A 57 -14.74 -7.22 10.05
N PRO A 58 -15.47 -7.35 8.93
CA PRO A 58 -15.05 -6.75 7.66
C PRO A 58 -14.81 -5.25 7.84
N THR A 59 -13.78 -4.72 7.19
CA THR A 59 -13.53 -3.29 7.28
C THR A 59 -14.64 -2.48 6.60
N ASP A 60 -14.98 -1.33 7.17
CA ASP A 60 -15.93 -0.39 6.58
C ASP A 60 -15.33 0.34 5.35
N GLN A 61 -14.01 0.23 5.14
CA GLN A 61 -13.31 0.73 3.96
C GLN A 61 -13.40 -0.24 2.78
N SER A 62 -13.14 0.24 1.56
CA SER A 62 -12.98 -0.65 0.42
C SER A 62 -11.77 -1.57 0.65
N SER A 63 -11.93 -2.87 0.40
CA SER A 63 -10.81 -3.82 0.49
C SER A 63 -9.64 -3.34 -0.35
N ARG A 64 -8.46 -3.35 0.25
CA ARG A 64 -7.22 -2.90 -0.41
C ARG A 64 -6.24 -4.04 -0.47
N GLY A 65 -5.62 -4.23 -1.64
CA GLY A 65 -4.51 -5.15 -1.85
C GLY A 65 -3.30 -4.36 -2.31
N ILE A 66 -2.16 -4.54 -1.65
CA ILE A 66 -0.89 -3.93 -2.03
C ILE A 66 0.16 -5.01 -2.23
N ILE A 67 1.11 -4.73 -3.13
CA ILE A 67 2.15 -5.68 -3.53
C ILE A 67 3.50 -5.12 -3.08
N ASP A 68 4.32 -5.97 -2.45
CA ASP A 68 5.69 -5.60 -2.11
C ASP A 68 6.44 -5.24 -3.39
N PRO A 69 7.08 -4.05 -3.50
CA PRO A 69 7.88 -3.67 -4.65
C PRO A 69 9.00 -4.67 -5.00
N ASN A 70 9.47 -5.45 -4.02
CA ASN A 70 10.45 -6.52 -4.25
C ASN A 70 9.80 -7.86 -4.65
N GLY A 71 8.47 -7.96 -4.62
CA GLY A 71 7.71 -9.13 -5.01
C GLY A 71 7.77 -10.29 -4.01
N SER A 72 8.00 -10.00 -2.72
CA SER A 72 8.14 -11.05 -1.69
C SER A 72 6.79 -11.49 -1.10
N CYS A 73 5.83 -10.57 -1.01
CA CYS A 73 4.49 -10.86 -0.50
C CYS A 73 3.44 -9.85 -0.99
N TYR A 74 2.18 -10.18 -0.73
CA TYR A 74 1.03 -9.31 -0.88
C TYR A 74 0.39 -9.07 0.47
N VAL A 75 -0.19 -7.89 0.66
CA VAL A 75 -0.89 -7.52 1.89
C VAL A 75 -2.30 -7.08 1.54
N LEU A 76 -3.29 -7.62 2.27
CA LEU A 76 -4.68 -7.25 2.14
C LEU A 76 -5.22 -6.67 3.44
N HIS A 77 -5.96 -5.57 3.33
CA HIS A 77 -6.81 -5.06 4.40
C HIS A 77 -8.25 -5.47 4.10
N LEU A 78 -8.68 -6.60 4.69
CA LEU A 78 -10.02 -7.18 4.51
C LEU A 78 -10.91 -7.01 5.75
N TYR A 79 -10.29 -7.00 6.93
CA TYR A 79 -10.96 -6.95 8.22
C TYR A 79 -10.35 -5.83 9.05
N ASP A 80 -11.17 -5.25 9.94
CA ASP A 80 -10.69 -4.20 10.84
C ASP A 80 -9.49 -4.69 11.63
N ARG A 81 -8.44 -3.85 11.65
CA ARG A 81 -7.23 -4.07 12.47
C ARG A 81 -6.43 -5.32 12.10
N LEU A 82 -6.72 -5.94 10.96
CA LEU A 82 -6.06 -7.15 10.49
C LEU A 82 -5.55 -6.94 9.08
N LEU A 83 -4.25 -7.15 8.92
CA LEU A 83 -3.61 -7.27 7.62
C LEU A 83 -3.40 -8.74 7.33
N LYS A 84 -3.87 -9.21 6.17
CA LYS A 84 -3.63 -10.56 5.68
C LYS A 84 -2.43 -10.56 4.74
N ILE A 85 -1.42 -11.36 5.05
CA ILE A 85 -0.17 -11.46 4.31
C ILE A 85 -0.20 -12.75 3.51
N VAL A 86 0.03 -12.62 2.21
CA VAL A 86 0.12 -13.76 1.28
C VAL A 86 1.56 -13.80 0.73
N PRO A 87 2.36 -14.83 1.08
CA PRO A 87 3.70 -15.00 0.50
C PRO A 87 3.65 -15.16 -1.02
N ALA A 88 4.62 -14.58 -1.73
CA ALA A 88 4.62 -14.53 -3.20
C ALA A 88 4.99 -15.84 -3.89
N ASP A 89 5.52 -16.82 -3.15
CA ASP A 89 5.72 -18.17 -3.67
C ASP A 89 4.41 -18.96 -3.83
N PHE A 90 3.32 -18.52 -3.19
CA PHE A 90 2.02 -19.21 -3.14
C PHE A 90 2.09 -20.66 -2.65
N VAL A 91 3.21 -21.06 -2.06
CA VAL A 91 3.43 -22.37 -1.44
C VAL A 91 3.16 -22.25 0.06
N HIS A 92 3.59 -21.16 0.67
CA HIS A 92 3.36 -20.90 2.08
C HIS A 92 1.94 -20.36 2.32
N GLU A 93 1.32 -20.84 3.40
CA GLU A 93 -0.01 -20.37 3.82
C GLU A 93 0.02 -18.89 4.19
N SER A 94 -1.05 -18.18 3.81
CA SER A 94 -1.28 -16.81 4.26
C SER A 94 -1.47 -16.74 5.78
N PHE A 95 -1.05 -15.64 6.38
CA PHE A 95 -1.19 -15.40 7.82
C PHE A 95 -1.69 -13.98 8.08
N ASN A 96 -2.16 -13.72 9.29
CA ASN A 96 -2.68 -12.41 9.66
C ASN A 96 -1.76 -11.73 10.66
N ILE A 97 -1.57 -10.43 10.47
CA ILE A 97 -0.92 -9.54 11.42
C ILE A 97 -1.96 -8.62 12.00
N ARG A 98 -1.97 -8.52 13.32
CA ARG A 98 -2.85 -7.62 14.06
C ARG A 98 -2.19 -6.26 14.22
N ILE A 99 -2.93 -5.22 13.88
CA ILE A 99 -2.58 -3.83 14.17
C ILE A 99 -3.48 -3.37 15.31
N ASP A 100 -2.93 -2.76 16.36
CA ASP A 100 -3.75 -2.43 17.55
C ASP A 100 -4.86 -1.40 17.28
N SER A 101 -4.64 -0.55 16.27
CA SER A 101 -5.48 0.58 15.90
C SER A 101 -6.22 0.39 14.58
N CYS A 102 -7.28 1.17 14.38
CA CYS A 102 -7.99 1.23 13.11
C CYS A 102 -7.08 1.77 11.99
N ILE A 103 -7.02 1.06 10.87
CA ILE A 103 -6.16 1.39 9.74
C ILE A 103 -6.95 2.29 8.78
N ARG A 104 -6.37 3.42 8.38
CA ARG A 104 -6.90 4.33 7.34
C ARG A 104 -6.40 3.96 5.96
N ASP A 105 -5.09 3.76 5.84
CA ASP A 105 -4.46 3.35 4.60
C ASP A 105 -3.14 2.63 4.90
N VAL A 106 -2.68 1.80 3.97
CA VAL A 106 -1.44 1.03 4.09
C VAL A 106 -0.74 0.99 2.74
N GLN A 107 0.58 1.14 2.77
CA GLN A 107 1.46 1.07 1.60
C GLN A 107 2.79 0.42 1.93
N PHE A 108 3.42 -0.21 0.95
CA PHE A 108 4.80 -0.66 1.10
C PHE A 108 5.78 0.50 0.97
N VAL A 109 6.70 0.63 1.91
CA VAL A 109 7.84 1.54 1.77
C VAL A 109 8.80 0.94 0.76
N HIS A 110 9.18 1.73 -0.25
CA HIS A 110 10.17 1.30 -1.23
C HIS A 110 11.54 1.18 -0.57
N SER A 111 12.08 -0.04 -0.53
CA SER A 111 13.44 -0.31 -0.08
C SER A 111 14.34 -0.53 -1.28
N ALA A 112 15.51 0.11 -1.29
CA ALA A 112 16.54 -0.15 -2.30
C ALA A 112 17.15 -1.57 -2.19
N SER A 113 17.00 -2.24 -1.04
CA SER A 113 17.53 -3.59 -0.83
C SER A 113 16.47 -4.65 -1.07
N LYS A 114 16.72 -5.53 -2.06
CA LYS A 114 15.88 -6.71 -2.35
C LYS A 114 15.96 -7.82 -1.30
N GLN A 115 16.96 -7.78 -0.42
CA GLN A 115 17.20 -8.81 0.61
C GLN A 115 16.69 -8.41 1.99
N ALA A 116 16.12 -7.20 2.13
CA ALA A 116 15.54 -6.75 3.38
C ALA A 116 14.10 -7.24 3.51
N ASN A 117 13.65 -7.43 4.74
CA ASN A 117 12.24 -7.66 5.05
C ASN A 117 11.37 -6.54 4.46
N PRO A 118 10.17 -6.85 3.94
CA PRO A 118 9.24 -5.82 3.49
C PRO A 118 8.81 -4.92 4.65
N VAL A 119 8.70 -3.62 4.39
CA VAL A 119 8.28 -2.62 5.39
C VAL A 119 7.00 -1.96 4.92
N LEU A 120 5.99 -1.93 5.79
CA LEU A 120 4.73 -1.24 5.59
C LEU A 120 4.75 0.12 6.27
N ALA A 121 4.28 1.14 5.56
CA ALA A 121 3.79 2.37 6.16
C ALA A 121 2.28 2.20 6.41
N VAL A 122 1.89 2.18 7.68
CA VAL A 122 0.50 2.03 8.12
C VAL A 122 0.05 3.37 8.69
N LEU A 123 -0.94 3.99 8.06
CA LEU A 123 -1.63 5.16 8.59
C LEU A 123 -2.78 4.67 9.48
N ALA A 124 -2.65 4.82 10.79
CA ALA A 124 -3.57 4.25 11.77
C ALA A 124 -3.95 5.25 12.85
N ALA A 125 -5.15 5.11 13.41
CA ALA A 125 -5.66 5.97 14.48
C ALA A 125 -4.86 5.79 15.80
N GLU A 126 -4.71 6.86 16.56
CA GLU A 126 -4.22 6.85 17.94
C GLU A 126 -5.40 7.00 18.92
N GLU A 127 -5.12 6.95 20.24
CA GLU A 127 -6.15 7.04 21.29
C GLU A 127 -6.95 8.36 21.26
N ASN A 128 -6.38 9.40 20.64
CA ASN A 128 -7.00 10.71 20.47
C ASN A 128 -7.79 10.84 19.15
N GLU A 129 -8.02 9.73 18.44
CA GLU A 129 -8.68 9.67 17.12
C GLU A 129 -7.92 10.40 15.99
N MET A 130 -6.70 10.85 16.23
CA MET A 130 -5.81 11.37 15.20
C MET A 130 -5.06 10.21 14.54
N PHE A 131 -4.70 10.34 13.27
CA PHE A 131 -3.96 9.33 12.52
C PHE A 131 -2.46 9.58 12.57
N GLN A 132 -1.68 8.51 12.73
CA GLN A 132 -0.22 8.55 12.67
C GLN A 132 0.32 7.47 11.75
N ILE A 133 1.43 7.76 11.09
CA ILE A 133 2.15 6.79 10.27
C ILE A 133 3.09 5.96 11.16
N ARG A 134 2.96 4.63 11.07
CA ARG A 134 3.87 3.65 11.69
C ARG A 134 4.57 2.82 10.62
N LEU A 135 5.85 2.58 10.80
CA LEU A 135 6.66 1.72 9.95
C LEU A 135 6.77 0.34 10.56
N VAL A 136 6.09 -0.63 9.97
CA VAL A 136 5.97 -2.00 10.44
C VAL A 136 6.80 -2.90 9.54
N GLU A 137 7.80 -3.58 10.09
CA GLU A 137 8.64 -4.53 9.36
C GLU A 137 8.00 -5.92 9.42
N LEU A 138 7.91 -6.61 8.28
CA LEU A 138 7.27 -7.92 8.17
C LEU A 138 8.31 -9.05 8.18
N SER A 139 8.15 -10.00 9.11
CA SER A 139 8.93 -11.24 9.15
C SER A 139 8.12 -12.37 8.52
N LEU A 140 8.35 -12.65 7.24
CA LEU A 140 7.63 -13.74 6.53
C LEU A 140 7.97 -15.13 7.08
N SER A 141 9.19 -15.30 7.60
CA SER A 141 9.65 -16.56 8.21
C SER A 141 9.01 -16.83 9.56
N GLU A 142 8.87 -15.79 10.39
CA GLU A 142 8.28 -15.91 11.73
C GLU A 142 6.76 -15.72 11.72
N LYS A 143 6.20 -15.30 10.57
CA LYS A 143 4.79 -14.96 10.40
C LYS A 143 4.32 -13.88 11.38
N ASP A 144 5.18 -12.88 11.58
CA ASP A 144 4.98 -11.81 12.55
C ASP A 144 5.43 -10.45 12.00
N SER A 145 5.18 -9.39 12.77
CA SER A 145 5.62 -8.03 12.48
C SER A 145 6.31 -7.38 13.66
N SER A 146 7.16 -6.39 13.40
CA SER A 146 7.63 -5.50 14.47
C SER A 146 6.49 -4.64 15.04
N ASP A 147 6.66 -4.14 16.27
CA ASP A 147 5.69 -3.26 16.97
C ASP A 147 5.37 -1.94 16.23
N GLY A 148 6.11 -1.65 15.16
CA GLY A 148 5.94 -0.45 14.36
C GLY A 148 6.63 0.77 14.97
N ILE A 149 7.39 1.48 14.15
CA ILE A 149 8.08 2.70 14.59
C ILE A 149 7.31 3.91 14.09
N ARG A 150 6.91 4.77 15.02
CA ARG A 150 6.24 6.05 14.72
C ARG A 150 7.16 6.94 13.88
N VAL A 151 6.64 7.43 12.76
CA VAL A 151 7.34 8.44 11.95
C VAL A 151 7.26 9.79 12.64
N GLY A 152 8.35 10.54 12.66
CA GLY A 152 8.49 11.85 13.31
C GLY A 152 7.75 12.99 12.61
N CYS A 153 6.50 12.78 12.21
CA CYS A 153 5.61 13.82 11.67
C CYS A 153 4.45 14.12 12.64
N PRO A 154 3.81 15.30 12.53
CA PRO A 154 2.56 15.60 13.21
C PRO A 154 1.50 14.53 12.91
N ALA A 155 0.62 14.31 13.88
CA ALA A 155 -0.55 13.48 13.68
C ALA A 155 -1.55 14.21 12.77
N PHE A 156 -2.28 13.44 11.99
CA PHE A 156 -3.26 13.92 11.04
C PHE A 156 -4.67 13.81 11.62
N ASP A 157 -5.57 14.71 11.24
CA ASP A 157 -6.97 14.61 11.62
C ASP A 157 -7.72 13.62 10.71
N ASP A 158 -9.05 13.55 10.84
CA ASP A 158 -9.94 12.73 10.02
C ASP A 158 -9.90 13.08 8.51
N SER A 159 -9.41 14.27 8.13
CA SER A 159 -9.42 14.70 6.74
C SER A 159 -8.45 13.95 5.83
N VAL A 160 -7.62 13.04 6.35
CA VAL A 160 -6.69 12.23 5.55
C VAL A 160 -7.40 11.13 4.76
N LEU A 161 -7.03 11.02 3.49
CA LEU A 161 -7.68 10.15 2.53
C LEU A 161 -6.75 9.07 1.99
N LEU A 162 -5.52 9.45 1.62
CA LEU A 162 -4.58 8.56 0.93
C LEU A 162 -3.18 8.66 1.53
N LEU A 163 -2.52 7.51 1.63
CA LEU A 163 -1.09 7.36 1.84
C LEU A 163 -0.45 6.83 0.56
N ILE A 164 0.60 7.51 0.11
CA ILE A 164 1.37 7.12 -1.09
C ILE A 164 2.85 7.03 -0.69
N THR A 165 3.48 5.92 -0.99
CA THR A 165 4.92 5.74 -0.86
C THR A 165 5.57 5.87 -2.25
N LEU A 166 6.75 6.48 -2.31
CA LEU A 166 7.45 6.75 -3.56
C LEU A 166 8.80 6.03 -3.62
N PRO A 167 9.20 5.51 -4.80
CA PRO A 167 10.47 4.84 -4.99
C PRO A 167 11.65 5.82 -4.94
N ALA A 168 12.87 5.26 -4.98
CA ALA A 168 14.05 6.03 -5.30
C ALA A 168 13.88 6.65 -6.71
N PRO A 169 14.31 7.91 -6.92
CA PRO A 169 15.14 8.74 -6.06
C PRO A 169 14.39 9.63 -5.07
N MET A 170 13.05 9.65 -5.07
CA MET A 170 12.26 10.50 -4.17
C MET A 170 12.27 9.97 -2.74
N GLU A 171 12.14 8.64 -2.57
CA GLU A 171 12.10 7.95 -1.28
C GLU A 171 11.23 8.69 -0.25
N ALA A 172 9.98 8.98 -0.61
CA ALA A 172 9.09 9.82 0.19
C ALA A 172 7.77 9.14 0.50
N MET A 173 7.09 9.63 1.53
CA MET A 173 5.71 9.35 1.83
C MET A 173 4.90 10.62 1.64
N VAL A 174 3.80 10.53 0.89
CA VAL A 174 2.86 11.62 0.66
C VAL A 174 1.53 11.23 1.28
N VAL A 175 1.08 12.03 2.24
CA VAL A 175 -0.26 11.93 2.82
C VAL A 175 -1.12 13.01 2.20
N ILE A 176 -2.24 12.60 1.61
CA ILE A 176 -3.21 13.50 0.98
C ILE A 176 -4.45 13.53 1.86
N GLY A 177 -4.80 14.72 2.34
CA GLY A 177 -6.08 15.00 2.96
C GLY A 177 -6.96 15.90 2.10
N GLU A 178 -8.12 16.28 2.63
CA GLU A 178 -9.07 17.18 1.96
C GLU A 178 -8.51 18.60 1.79
N TYR A 179 -7.74 19.07 2.79
CA TYR A 179 -7.26 20.45 2.87
C TYR A 179 -5.75 20.58 2.71
N GLN A 180 -4.99 19.51 2.96
CA GLN A 180 -3.53 19.58 3.01
C GLN A 180 -2.90 18.34 2.39
N ILE A 181 -1.73 18.54 1.77
CA ILE A 181 -0.84 17.47 1.34
C ILE A 181 0.44 17.58 2.15
N THR A 182 0.81 16.49 2.82
CA THR A 182 2.03 16.40 3.62
C THR A 182 3.00 15.44 2.96
N CYS A 183 4.19 15.93 2.61
CA CYS A 183 5.28 15.13 2.08
C CYS A 183 6.38 14.94 3.12
N ILE A 184 6.84 13.72 3.31
CA ILE A 184 7.89 13.33 4.24
C ILE A 184 8.93 12.56 3.45
N GLN A 185 10.13 13.13 3.29
CA GLN A 185 11.20 12.51 2.50
C GLN A 185 12.13 11.72 3.40
N ARG A 186 12.80 10.71 2.83
CA ARG A 186 13.86 10.00 3.52
C ARG A 186 15.14 10.85 3.55
N THR A 187 15.71 11.03 4.73
CA THR A 187 17.00 11.67 4.94
C THR A 187 18.10 10.81 4.31
N ALA A 188 18.88 11.39 3.39
CA ALA A 188 19.94 10.69 2.69
C ALA A 188 20.95 10.02 3.65
N GLY A 189 21.32 8.78 3.37
CA GLY A 189 22.31 8.03 4.14
C GLY A 189 21.78 7.36 5.42
N THR A 190 20.49 7.50 5.75
CA THR A 190 19.88 6.85 6.91
C THR A 190 19.19 5.54 6.52
N LYS A 191 19.59 4.43 7.19
CA LYS A 191 18.94 3.12 7.08
C LYS A 191 17.90 2.96 8.18
N GLY A 192 16.89 2.12 7.95
CA GLY A 192 15.82 1.87 8.90
C GLY A 192 14.86 3.06 9.08
N THR A 193 14.31 3.18 10.28
CA THR A 193 13.18 4.07 10.62
C THR A 193 13.59 5.45 11.15
N ALA A 194 14.87 5.66 11.45
CA ALA A 194 15.42 6.92 12.00
C ALA A 194 15.79 7.94 10.90
N GLY A 195 15.04 7.95 9.81
CA GLY A 195 15.52 8.50 8.54
C GLY A 195 14.56 9.38 7.78
N TRP A 196 13.68 10.12 8.46
CA TRP A 196 12.66 10.93 7.78
C TRP A 196 12.84 12.41 8.09
N THR A 197 12.66 13.26 7.08
CA THR A 197 12.79 14.71 7.19
C THR A 197 11.62 15.30 7.96
N ASN A 198 11.75 16.58 8.33
CA ASN A 198 10.58 17.36 8.72
C ASN A 198 9.54 17.33 7.56
N PRO A 199 8.25 17.25 7.89
CA PRO A 199 7.19 17.24 6.89
C PRO A 199 7.15 18.58 6.14
N HIS A 200 7.01 18.49 4.82
CA HIS A 200 6.66 19.63 3.97
C HIS A 200 5.15 19.60 3.73
N VAL A 201 4.45 20.61 4.23
CA VAL A 201 2.98 20.71 4.14
C VAL A 201 2.60 21.78 3.13
N ILE A 202 1.66 21.47 2.25
CA ILE A 202 1.03 22.43 1.34
C ILE A 202 -0.48 22.42 1.55
N ASP A 203 -1.08 23.61 1.53
CA ASP A 203 -2.54 23.76 1.57
C ASP A 203 -3.13 23.58 0.18
N ILE A 204 -4.23 22.84 0.11
CA ILE A 204 -5.02 22.63 -1.11
C ILE A 204 -6.01 23.79 -1.22
N ALA A 205 -5.68 24.78 -2.05
CA ALA A 205 -6.50 25.97 -2.28
C ALA A 205 -7.69 25.71 -3.23
N VAL A 206 -8.42 24.60 -3.03
CA VAL A 206 -9.56 24.22 -3.86
C VAL A 206 -10.84 24.43 -3.06
N ASP A 207 -11.70 25.36 -3.51
CA ASP A 207 -13.00 25.63 -2.90
C ASP A 207 -14.15 25.10 -3.78
N PRO A 208 -15.01 24.21 -3.25
CA PRO A 208 -14.88 23.50 -1.98
C PRO A 208 -13.84 22.36 -2.06
N PRO A 209 -13.37 21.87 -0.89
CA PRO A 209 -12.34 20.83 -0.79
C PRO A 209 -12.65 19.60 -1.63
N GLY A 210 -11.60 19.02 -2.22
CA GLY A 210 -11.69 17.81 -3.01
C GLY A 210 -11.48 16.57 -2.15
N ILE A 211 -12.44 15.63 -2.19
CA ILE A 211 -12.21 14.26 -1.72
C ILE A 211 -11.45 13.51 -2.83
N PHE A 212 -10.16 13.27 -2.62
CA PHE A 212 -9.30 12.50 -3.50
C PHE A 212 -9.49 11.00 -3.26
N GLY A 213 -9.81 10.26 -4.32
CA GLY A 213 -10.07 8.82 -4.23
C GLY A 213 -9.18 7.95 -5.12
N ALA A 214 -8.45 8.56 -6.05
CA ALA A 214 -7.59 7.85 -6.98
C ALA A 214 -6.29 8.62 -7.22
N TYR A 215 -5.21 7.87 -7.40
CA TYR A 215 -3.93 8.42 -7.81
C TYR A 215 -3.23 7.48 -8.80
N GLY A 216 -2.27 8.02 -9.54
CA GLY A 216 -1.36 7.23 -10.37
C GLY A 216 -0.02 7.94 -10.48
N LEU A 217 1.07 7.18 -10.48
CA LEU A 217 2.39 7.72 -10.76
C LEU A 217 2.49 8.02 -12.26
N VAL A 218 2.86 9.25 -12.61
CA VAL A 218 3.11 9.65 -14.00
C VAL A 218 4.51 9.21 -14.40
N ASP A 219 5.48 9.35 -13.49
CA ASP A 219 6.85 8.93 -13.67
C ASP A 219 7.21 7.80 -12.71
N SER A 220 8.00 6.84 -13.21
CA SER A 220 8.50 5.72 -12.41
C SER A 220 9.40 6.16 -11.24
N ASP A 221 9.91 7.39 -11.28
CA ASP A 221 10.76 7.98 -10.25
C ASP A 221 9.96 8.67 -9.12
N GLY A 222 8.62 8.77 -9.28
CA GLY A 222 7.71 9.39 -8.32
C GLY A 222 7.70 10.92 -8.33
N SER A 223 8.34 11.58 -9.30
CA SER A 223 8.40 13.05 -9.37
C SER A 223 7.07 13.71 -9.70
N ARG A 224 6.17 13.01 -10.40
CA ARG A 224 4.82 13.50 -10.72
C ARG A 224 3.76 12.45 -10.38
N ILE A 225 2.71 12.90 -9.70
CA ILE A 225 1.57 12.08 -9.30
C ILE A 225 0.30 12.72 -9.87
N LEU A 226 -0.48 11.94 -10.61
CA LEU A 226 -1.81 12.33 -11.04
C LEU A 226 -2.81 12.03 -9.92
N LEU A 227 -3.63 13.01 -9.55
CA LEU A 227 -4.67 12.89 -8.52
C LEU A 227 -6.04 13.14 -9.14
N GLY A 228 -7.02 12.30 -8.77
CA GLY A 228 -8.42 12.45 -9.15
C GLY A 228 -9.31 12.65 -7.93
N ASP A 229 -10.20 13.63 -7.99
CA ASP A 229 -11.22 13.85 -6.96
C ASP A 229 -12.60 13.32 -7.35
N HIS A 230 -13.50 13.25 -6.36
CA HIS A 230 -14.89 12.81 -6.51
C HIS A 230 -15.73 13.63 -7.52
N ARG A 231 -15.22 14.78 -7.99
CA ARG A 231 -15.89 15.65 -8.97
C ARG A 231 -15.35 15.45 -10.38
N GLY A 232 -14.40 14.53 -10.56
CA GLY A 232 -13.74 14.29 -11.84
C GLY A 232 -12.69 15.33 -12.20
N ARG A 233 -12.22 16.15 -11.25
CA ARG A 233 -11.08 17.06 -11.47
C ARG A 233 -9.79 16.26 -11.38
N LEU A 234 -8.87 16.57 -12.29
CA LEU A 234 -7.53 15.97 -12.34
C LEU A 234 -6.48 17.03 -11.96
N TYR A 235 -5.55 16.62 -11.12
CA TYR A 235 -4.45 17.45 -10.65
C TYR A 235 -3.13 16.72 -10.85
N VAL A 236 -2.05 17.47 -11.06
CA VAL A 236 -0.70 16.91 -11.07
C VAL A 236 0.04 17.47 -9.87
N LEU A 237 0.40 16.61 -8.93
CA LEU A 237 1.30 16.93 -7.84
C LEU A 237 2.73 16.70 -8.32
N VAL A 238 3.56 17.74 -8.25
CA VAL A 238 4.97 17.70 -8.65
C VAL A 238 5.84 17.75 -7.40
N LEU A 239 6.77 16.79 -7.29
CA LEU A 239 7.75 16.72 -6.23
C LEU A 239 9.10 17.20 -6.77
N GLU A 240 9.61 18.27 -6.19
CA GLU A 240 10.95 18.79 -6.50
C GLU A 240 11.95 18.32 -5.42
N ARG A 241 13.05 17.74 -5.87
CA ARG A 241 14.17 17.41 -4.98
C ARG A 241 14.99 18.67 -4.75
N LYS A 242 15.07 19.12 -3.49
CA LYS A 242 15.98 20.19 -3.09
C LYS A 242 17.39 19.64 -2.84
#